data_AF-A0A2V6M1N8-F1
#
_entry.id   AF-A0A2V6M1N8-F1
#
_cell.length_a   1.000
_cell.length_b   1.000
_cell.length_c   1.000
_cell.angle_alpha   90.00
_cell.angle_beta   90.00
_cell.angle_gamma   90.00
#
_symmetry.space_group_name_H-M   'P 1'
#
loop_
_entity.id
_entity.type
_entity.pdbx_description
1 polymer ?
#
loop_
_entity_poly.entity_id
_entity_poly.type
_entity_poly.pdbx_seq_one_letter_code
_entity_poly.pdbx_strand_id
1 'polypeptide(L)'
;MPFRLEAGVNRSIVPGETIAAISTAAGEAAIALVRISGEDAIAVADKIFRGKQRASDLQSHTQHLGEIIEDGVTIDQAMLAVHRAPTSYTGEDLVEISCHGGTLVTTKVLETCLRAGARAARPGEFTERAYLNGAAHRDHRACRSVDGFSRGRNFAG
;
A
#
# COMPACT_ATOMS: atom_id res chain seq x y z
N MET A 1 18.60 -8.68 14.89
CA MET A 1 18.47 -7.30 15.41
C MET A 1 17.04 -6.85 15.17
N PRO A 2 16.21 -6.56 16.20
CA PRO A 2 14.86 -6.08 15.96
C PRO A 2 14.92 -4.63 15.46
N PHE A 3 14.27 -4.38 14.32
CA PHE A 3 14.13 -3.05 13.74
C PHE A 3 13.24 -2.22 14.67
N ARG A 4 13.83 -1.26 15.39
CA ARG A 4 13.13 -0.35 16.28
C ARG A 4 12.36 0.65 15.41
N LEU A 5 11.03 0.61 15.45
CA LEU A 5 10.20 1.68 14.91
C LEU A 5 10.43 2.93 15.75
N GLU A 6 11.29 3.84 15.27
CA GLU A 6 11.45 5.18 15.81
C GLU A 6 10.16 5.96 15.53
N ALA A 7 9.27 6.00 16.51
CA ALA A 7 8.13 6.90 16.53
C ALA A 7 8.65 8.34 16.64
N GLY A 8 8.55 9.13 15.57
CA GLY A 8 8.72 10.59 15.69
C GLY A 8 9.44 11.35 14.57
N VAL A 9 9.48 10.87 13.32
CA VAL A 9 9.96 11.71 12.21
C VAL A 9 8.76 12.37 11.51
N ASN A 10 8.53 13.65 11.79
CA ASN A 10 7.60 14.49 11.03
C ASN A 10 8.20 14.79 9.65
N ARG A 11 8.16 13.81 8.74
CA ARG A 11 8.58 13.97 7.34
C ARG A 11 7.40 14.51 6.53
N SER A 12 7.57 15.69 5.95
CA SER A 12 6.69 16.27 4.93
C SER A 12 6.57 15.33 3.72
N ILE A 13 5.44 15.37 3.00
CA ILE A 13 5.27 14.63 1.75
C ILE A 13 6.34 15.12 0.77
N VAL A 14 7.15 14.19 0.28
CA VAL A 14 8.15 14.48 -0.75
C VAL A 14 7.56 14.07 -2.10
N PRO A 15 7.47 14.99 -3.08
CA PRO A 15 7.02 14.67 -4.43
C PRO A 15 7.87 13.56 -5.06
N GLY A 16 7.24 12.64 -5.79
CA GLY A 16 7.90 11.52 -6.47
C GLY A 16 8.25 10.32 -5.57
N GLU A 17 8.11 10.42 -4.24
CA GLU A 17 8.38 9.27 -3.38
C GLU A 17 7.28 8.20 -3.47
N THR A 18 7.70 6.95 -3.59
CA THR A 18 6.82 5.78 -3.52
C THR A 18 6.75 5.24 -2.09
N ILE A 19 5.53 5.10 -1.56
CA ILE A 19 5.27 4.63 -0.19
C ILE A 19 4.56 3.29 -0.18
N ALA A 20 4.78 2.50 0.88
CA ALA A 20 4.07 1.27 1.13
C ALA A 20 3.63 1.12 2.60
N ALA A 21 2.47 0.49 2.83
CA ALA A 21 2.00 0.12 4.16
C ALA A 21 0.96 -1.02 4.14
N ILE A 22 0.85 -1.72 5.27
CA ILE A 22 -0.29 -2.61 5.55
C ILE A 22 -1.53 -1.73 5.76
N SER A 23 -2.60 -2.04 5.03
CA SER A 23 -3.86 -1.27 4.99
C SER A 23 -5.03 -1.98 5.69
N THR A 24 -4.82 -3.18 6.23
CA THR A 24 -5.79 -3.91 7.06
C THR A 24 -5.44 -3.79 8.54
N ALA A 25 -6.40 -4.12 9.41
CA ALA A 25 -6.17 -4.19 10.86
C ALA A 25 -5.05 -5.20 11.18
N ALA A 26 -4.30 -4.93 12.25
CA ALA A 26 -3.29 -5.85 12.75
C ALA A 26 -3.95 -7.09 13.36
N GLY A 27 -3.35 -8.26 13.16
CA GLY A 27 -3.82 -9.54 13.67
C GLY A 27 -3.85 -10.62 12.59
N GLU A 28 -4.40 -11.78 12.94
CA GLU A 28 -4.64 -12.86 11.99
C GLU A 28 -5.99 -12.67 11.28
N ALA A 29 -5.96 -12.81 9.96
CA ALA A 29 -7.14 -12.78 9.11
C ALA A 29 -6.94 -13.71 7.91
N ALA A 30 -8.00 -13.99 7.15
CA ALA A 30 -7.86 -14.71 5.90
C ALA A 30 -7.03 -13.92 4.87
N ILE A 31 -7.22 -12.60 4.82
CA ILE A 31 -6.60 -11.70 3.85
C ILE A 31 -6.05 -10.47 4.57
N ALA A 32 -4.84 -10.05 4.17
CA ALA A 32 -4.29 -8.75 4.50
C ALA A 32 -3.94 -7.97 3.22
N LEU A 33 -4.05 -6.64 3.30
CA LEU A 33 -3.80 -5.75 2.17
C LEU A 33 -2.51 -4.97 2.40
N VAL A 34 -1.57 -5.05 1.46
CA VAL A 34 -0.42 -4.15 1.38
C VAL A 34 -0.63 -3.20 0.20
N ARG A 35 -0.52 -1.90 0.44
CA ARG A 35 -0.65 -0.87 -0.60
C ARG A 35 0.69 -0.25 -0.90
N ILE A 36 0.90 0.10 -2.17
CA ILE A 36 2.02 0.88 -2.67
C ILE A 36 1.45 2.07 -3.45
N SER A 37 1.92 3.29 -3.22
CA SER A 37 1.47 4.50 -3.96
C SER A 37 2.64 5.41 -4.28
N GLY A 38 2.66 5.97 -5.49
CA GLY A 38 3.67 6.92 -5.94
C GLY A 38 4.15 6.63 -7.36
N GLU A 39 5.10 7.43 -7.82
CA GLU A 39 5.62 7.42 -9.21
C GLU A 39 6.19 6.05 -9.64
N ASP A 40 6.83 5.33 -8.72
CA ASP A 40 7.43 4.03 -8.96
C ASP A 40 6.57 2.87 -8.46
N ALA A 41 5.30 3.07 -8.07
CA ALA A 41 4.49 2.01 -7.46
C ALA A 41 4.39 0.75 -8.34
N ILE A 42 4.21 0.94 -9.64
CA ILE A 42 4.13 -0.15 -10.62
C ILE A 42 5.51 -0.76 -10.88
N ALA A 43 6.57 0.05 -10.88
CA ALA A 43 7.95 -0.43 -11.03
C ALA A 43 8.40 -1.27 -9.82
N VAL A 44 7.99 -0.91 -8.61
CA VAL A 44 8.17 -1.72 -7.39
C VAL A 44 7.43 -3.05 -7.55
N ALA A 45 6.17 -3.01 -8.00
CA ALA A 45 5.38 -4.23 -8.24
C ALA A 45 6.02 -5.15 -9.29
N ASP A 46 6.56 -4.61 -10.37
CA ASP A 46 7.26 -5.36 -11.42
C ASP A 46 8.47 -6.16 -10.88
N LYS A 47 9.17 -5.61 -9.88
CA LYS A 47 10.34 -6.29 -9.28
C LYS A 47 9.91 -7.52 -8.48
N ILE A 48 8.79 -7.43 -7.76
CA ILE A 48 8.40 -8.39 -6.72
C ILE A 48 7.30 -9.35 -7.16
N PHE A 49 6.47 -9.00 -8.13
CA PHE A 49 5.34 -9.83 -8.55
C PHE A 49 5.71 -10.71 -9.75
N ARG A 50 5.30 -11.98 -9.69
CA ARG A 50 5.35 -12.92 -10.81
C ARG A 50 3.96 -13.49 -11.06
N GLY A 51 3.36 -13.09 -12.17
CA GLY A 51 2.10 -13.64 -12.66
C GLY A 51 2.20 -13.99 -14.14
N LYS A 52 1.05 -14.15 -14.79
CA LYS A 52 0.98 -14.38 -16.25
C LYS A 52 1.59 -13.24 -17.07
N GLN A 53 1.56 -12.02 -16.53
CA GLN A 53 2.06 -10.79 -17.13
C GLN A 53 2.79 -9.98 -16.05
N ARG A 54 3.66 -9.06 -16.47
CA ARG A 54 4.32 -8.10 -15.55
C ARG A 54 3.29 -7.11 -15.02
N ALA A 55 3.52 -6.53 -13.85
CA ALA A 55 2.60 -5.57 -13.24
C ALA A 55 2.37 -4.35 -14.16
N SER A 56 3.42 -3.92 -14.88
CA SER A 56 3.34 -2.87 -15.90
C SER A 56 2.34 -3.13 -17.01
N ASP A 57 2.06 -4.40 -17.31
CA ASP A 57 1.25 -4.82 -18.45
C ASP A 57 -0.17 -5.21 -18.03
N LEU A 58 -0.45 -5.17 -16.73
CA LEU A 58 -1.77 -5.48 -16.20
C LEU A 58 -2.77 -4.37 -16.55
N GLN A 59 -3.99 -4.82 -16.84
CA GLN A 59 -5.13 -3.95 -16.95
C GLN A 59 -5.38 -3.29 -15.59
N SER A 60 -5.73 -2.00 -15.62
CA SER A 60 -6.02 -1.30 -14.39
C SER A 60 -7.39 -1.71 -13.82
N HIS A 61 -7.54 -1.67 -12.49
CA HIS A 61 -8.77 -1.99 -11.78
C HIS A 61 -9.23 -3.45 -11.93
N THR A 62 -8.30 -4.37 -12.21
CA THR A 62 -8.55 -5.81 -12.28
C THR A 62 -7.62 -6.56 -11.35
N GLN A 63 -8.10 -7.69 -10.82
CA GLN A 63 -7.36 -8.55 -9.90
C GLN A 63 -6.62 -9.64 -10.68
N HIS A 64 -5.34 -9.82 -10.38
CA HIS A 64 -4.47 -10.79 -11.05
C HIS A 64 -3.80 -11.70 -10.03
N LEU A 65 -3.97 -13.01 -10.21
CA LEU A 65 -3.30 -14.01 -9.39
C LEU A 65 -1.83 -14.14 -9.78
N GLY A 66 -0.95 -14.22 -8.79
CA GLY A 66 0.46 -14.53 -8.96
C GLY A 66 1.15 -14.79 -7.62
N GLU A 67 2.46 -14.61 -7.63
CA GLU A 67 3.34 -14.82 -6.49
C GLU A 67 4.11 -13.54 -6.18
N ILE A 68 4.29 -13.26 -4.89
CA ILE A 68 5.27 -12.28 -4.42
C ILE A 68 6.59 -13.02 -4.19
N ILE A 69 7.66 -12.54 -4.81
CA ILE A 69 8.97 -13.18 -4.81
C ILE A 69 10.03 -12.19 -4.34
N GLU A 70 10.93 -12.68 -3.49
CA GLU A 70 12.15 -11.98 -3.06
C GLU A 70 13.35 -12.90 -3.28
N ASP A 71 14.39 -12.43 -3.98
CA ASP A 71 15.63 -13.19 -4.22
C ASP A 71 15.43 -14.61 -4.78
N GLY A 72 14.38 -14.80 -5.60
CA GLY A 72 14.03 -16.09 -6.21
C GLY A 72 13.21 -17.02 -5.32
N VAL A 73 12.83 -16.59 -4.11
CA VAL A 73 12.01 -17.35 -3.16
C VAL A 73 10.58 -16.80 -3.15
N THR A 74 9.59 -17.67 -3.33
CA THR A 74 8.18 -17.31 -3.17
C THR A 74 7.90 -16.97 -1.69
N ILE A 75 7.45 -15.75 -1.45
CA ILE A 75 7.01 -15.26 -0.15
C ILE A 75 5.54 -15.63 0.08
N ASP A 76 4.69 -15.40 -0.92
CA ASP A 76 3.27 -15.70 -0.86
C ASP A 76 2.63 -15.84 -2.24
N GLN A 77 1.54 -16.60 -2.32
CA GLN A 77 0.60 -16.54 -3.44
C GLN A 77 -0.46 -15.48 -3.14
N ALA A 78 -0.58 -14.46 -3.99
CA ALA A 78 -1.37 -13.27 -3.72
C ALA A 78 -2.13 -12.78 -4.96
N MET A 79 -3.15 -11.95 -4.71
CA MET A 79 -3.81 -11.17 -5.76
C MET A 79 -3.18 -9.78 -5.84
N LEU A 80 -2.89 -9.32 -7.05
CA LEU A 80 -2.38 -7.97 -7.31
C LEU A 80 -3.37 -7.19 -8.17
N ALA A 81 -3.62 -5.94 -7.80
CA ALA A 81 -4.36 -4.98 -8.62
C ALA A 81 -3.55 -3.71 -8.84
N VAL A 82 -3.58 -3.20 -10.07
CA VAL A 82 -2.95 -1.94 -10.47
C VAL A 82 -4.02 -0.89 -10.69
N HIS A 83 -3.89 0.26 -10.05
CA HIS A 83 -4.76 1.42 -10.18
C HIS A 83 -3.92 2.56 -10.74
N ARG A 84 -4.08 2.88 -12.01
CA ARG A 84 -3.27 3.92 -12.67
C ARG A 84 -3.83 5.30 -12.36
N ALA A 85 -2.92 6.26 -12.17
CA ALA A 85 -3.28 7.67 -12.08
C ALA A 85 -4.09 8.11 -13.33
N PRO A 86 -5.01 9.08 -13.19
CA PRO A 86 -5.43 9.74 -11.95
C PRO A 86 -6.53 8.99 -11.19
N THR A 87 -6.99 7.85 -11.72
CA THR A 87 -8.11 7.06 -11.17
C THR A 87 -7.61 6.07 -10.12
N SER A 88 -7.19 6.57 -8.97
CA SER A 88 -6.80 5.74 -7.82
C SER A 88 -7.19 6.43 -6.51
N TYR A 89 -7.04 5.73 -5.38
CA TYR A 89 -7.34 6.31 -4.08
C TYR A 89 -6.51 7.58 -3.79
N THR A 90 -5.21 7.55 -4.09
CA THR A 90 -4.30 8.67 -3.84
C THR A 90 -4.25 9.66 -5.01
N GLY A 91 -4.81 9.33 -6.17
CA GLY A 91 -4.62 10.06 -7.42
C GLY A 91 -3.28 9.79 -8.10
N GLU A 92 -2.41 8.96 -7.49
CA GLU A 92 -1.13 8.50 -8.05
C GLU A 92 -1.28 7.09 -8.62
N ASP A 93 -0.24 6.56 -9.26
CA ASP A 93 -0.19 5.12 -9.49
C ASP A 93 -0.20 4.39 -8.14
N LEU A 94 -1.06 3.38 -8.03
CA LEU A 94 -1.30 2.63 -6.81
C LEU A 94 -1.40 1.14 -7.10
N VAL A 95 -0.72 0.34 -6.28
CA VAL A 95 -0.77 -1.12 -6.35
C VAL A 95 -1.32 -1.66 -5.04
N GLU A 96 -2.23 -2.62 -5.14
CA GLU A 96 -2.80 -3.35 -4.01
C GLU A 96 -2.40 -4.81 -4.09
N ILE A 97 -1.82 -5.33 -3.01
CA ILE A 97 -1.44 -6.74 -2.86
C ILE A 97 -2.31 -7.34 -1.76
N SER A 98 -3.23 -8.21 -2.14
CA SER A 98 -4.06 -9.01 -1.22
C SER A 98 -3.36 -10.35 -0.99
N CYS A 99 -2.72 -10.47 0.17
CA CYS A 99 -1.92 -11.62 0.60
C CYS A 99 -2.64 -12.37 1.73
N HIS A 100 -2.14 -13.55 2.11
CA HIS A 100 -2.65 -14.25 3.28
C HIS A 100 -2.50 -13.39 4.54
N GLY A 101 -3.55 -13.33 5.36
CA GLY A 101 -3.61 -12.44 6.52
C GLY A 101 -2.86 -12.93 7.76
N GLY A 102 -1.83 -13.78 7.59
CA GLY A 102 -0.92 -14.15 8.68
C GLY A 102 0.10 -13.05 8.91
N THR A 103 0.28 -12.61 10.17
CA THR A 103 1.14 -11.46 10.52
C THR A 103 2.56 -11.57 9.94
N LEU A 104 3.15 -12.77 9.95
CA LEU A 104 4.48 -13.01 9.39
C LEU A 104 4.52 -12.76 7.87
N VAL A 105 3.56 -13.35 7.14
CA VAL A 105 3.49 -13.24 5.67
C VAL A 105 3.23 -11.79 5.27
N THR A 106 2.26 -11.13 5.90
CA THR A 106 1.95 -9.73 5.60
C THR A 106 3.14 -8.80 5.86
N THR A 107 3.86 -9.00 6.97
CA THR A 107 5.07 -8.22 7.28
C THR A 107 6.15 -8.46 6.24
N LYS A 108 6.34 -9.72 5.81
CA LYS A 108 7.33 -10.08 4.81
C LYS A 108 7.02 -9.46 3.44
N VAL A 109 5.76 -9.47 3.01
CA VAL A 109 5.32 -8.79 1.78
C VAL A 109 5.61 -7.28 1.84
N LEU A 110 5.32 -6.63 2.98
CA LEU A 110 5.67 -5.22 3.17
C LEU A 110 7.19 -5.00 3.06
N GLU A 111 8.00 -5.80 3.76
CA GLU A 111 9.48 -5.69 3.69
C GLU A 111 10.02 -5.84 2.27
N THR A 112 9.45 -6.76 1.49
CA THR A 112 9.81 -6.97 0.08
C THR A 112 9.48 -5.74 -0.77
N CYS A 113 8.34 -5.09 -0.53
CA CYS A 113 8.01 -3.80 -1.18
C CYS A 113 9.04 -2.71 -0.83
N LEU A 114 9.44 -2.63 0.44
CA LEU A 114 10.41 -1.63 0.91
C LEU A 114 11.79 -1.84 0.29
N ARG A 115 12.26 -3.09 0.25
CA ARG A 115 13.54 -3.46 -0.39
C ARG A 115 13.54 -3.20 -1.91
N ALA A 116 12.39 -3.31 -2.55
CA ALA A 116 12.23 -3.05 -3.98
C ALA A 116 12.19 -1.55 -4.36
N GLY A 117 12.16 -0.64 -3.37
CA GLY A 117 12.31 0.81 -3.57
C GLY A 117 11.24 1.66 -2.91
N ALA A 118 10.23 1.07 -2.26
CA ALA A 118 9.24 1.84 -1.52
C ALA A 118 9.78 2.27 -0.14
N ARG A 119 9.28 3.39 0.38
CA ARG A 119 9.46 3.82 1.78
C ARG A 119 8.25 3.42 2.61
N ALA A 120 8.42 3.15 3.90
CA ALA A 120 7.29 2.96 4.80
C ALA A 120 6.45 4.26 4.88
N ALA A 121 5.14 4.16 4.63
CA ALA A 121 4.24 5.30 4.73
C ALA A 121 4.10 5.76 6.19
N ARG A 122 3.93 7.06 6.41
CA ARG A 122 3.51 7.56 7.72
C ARG A 122 1.99 7.35 7.94
N PRO A 123 1.52 7.37 9.20
CA PRO A 123 0.08 7.35 9.47
C PRO A 123 -0.65 8.48 8.74
N GLY A 124 -1.69 8.14 7.98
CA GLY A 124 -2.53 9.08 7.22
C GLY A 124 -1.92 9.56 5.89
N GLU A 125 -0.71 9.11 5.50
CA GLU A 125 -0.05 9.62 4.28
C GLU A 125 -0.85 9.37 3.00
N PHE A 126 -1.45 8.19 2.86
CA PHE A 126 -2.29 7.86 1.69
C PHE A 126 -3.48 8.82 1.56
N THR A 127 -4.21 9.04 2.65
CA THR A 127 -5.37 9.94 2.67
C THR A 127 -4.96 11.39 2.42
N GLU A 128 -3.82 11.82 2.97
CA GLU A 128 -3.30 13.17 2.73
C GLU A 128 -2.89 13.38 1.27
N ARG A 129 -2.26 12.38 0.63
CA ARG A 129 -1.97 12.42 -0.81
C ARG A 129 -3.24 12.46 -1.65
N ALA A 130 -4.25 11.66 -1.30
CA ALA A 130 -5.56 11.68 -1.94
C ALA A 130 -6.21 13.08 -1.91
N TYR A 131 -6.08 13.77 -0.78
CA TYR A 131 -6.57 15.14 -0.62
C TYR A 131 -5.78 16.13 -1.48
N LEU A 132 -4.44 16.08 -1.46
CA LEU A 132 -3.58 16.98 -2.22
C LEU A 132 -3.72 16.83 -3.74
N ASN A 133 -3.93 15.60 -4.22
CA ASN A 133 -4.13 15.32 -5.64
C ASN A 133 -5.57 15.53 -6.11
N GLY A 134 -6.49 15.93 -5.20
CA GLY A 134 -7.89 16.15 -5.52
C GLY A 134 -8.71 14.87 -5.82
N ALA A 135 -8.13 13.69 -5.60
CA ALA A 135 -8.80 12.39 -5.73
C ALA A 135 -9.94 12.25 -4.70
N ALA A 136 -9.74 12.78 -3.49
CA ALA A 136 -10.79 12.96 -2.50
C ALA A 136 -11.38 14.38 -2.62
N HIS A 137 -12.38 14.56 -3.48
CA HIS A 137 -12.99 15.88 -3.71
C HIS A 137 -13.87 16.32 -2.51
N ARG A 138 -13.54 17.49 -1.93
CA ARG A 138 -14.40 18.41 -1.13
C ARG A 138 -14.84 18.08 0.31
N ASP A 139 -14.00 17.57 1.21
CA ASP A 139 -14.13 17.94 2.65
C ASP A 139 -12.88 17.53 3.45
N HIS A 140 -12.22 18.47 4.12
CA HIS A 140 -11.15 18.14 5.07
C HIS A 140 -11.68 17.28 6.24
N ARG A 141 -13.00 17.33 6.53
CA ARG A 141 -13.66 16.40 7.48
C ARG A 141 -13.70 14.97 6.97
N ALA A 142 -13.84 14.74 5.68
CA ALA A 142 -13.86 13.39 5.10
C ALA A 142 -12.48 12.71 5.23
N CYS A 143 -11.39 13.44 4.97
CA CYS A 143 -10.02 12.93 5.18
C CYS A 143 -9.76 12.54 6.65
N ARG A 144 -10.20 13.37 7.61
CA ARG A 144 -10.05 13.05 9.04
C ARG A 144 -10.99 11.94 9.53
N SER A 145 -12.14 11.76 8.87
CA SER A 145 -13.08 10.71 9.24
C SER A 145 -12.61 9.32 8.82
N VAL A 146 -11.99 9.14 7.64
CA VAL A 146 -11.38 7.84 7.25
C VAL A 146 -10.22 7.45 8.19
N ASP A 147 -9.34 8.40 8.51
CA ASP A 147 -8.25 8.18 9.46
C ASP A 147 -8.76 7.98 10.90
N GLY A 148 -9.87 8.62 11.27
CA GLY A 148 -10.52 8.45 12.57
C GLY A 148 -11.24 7.11 12.71
N PHE A 149 -11.89 6.65 11.63
CA PHE A 149 -12.57 5.36 11.54
C PHE A 149 -11.58 4.20 11.63
N SER A 150 -10.46 4.25 10.88
CA SER A 150 -9.40 3.23 10.94
C SER A 150 -8.72 3.15 12.32
N ARG A 151 -8.71 4.25 13.09
CA ARG A 151 -8.21 4.28 14.48
C ARG A 151 -9.24 3.88 15.53
N GLY A 152 -10.44 3.43 15.14
CA GLY A 152 -11.46 2.96 16.07
C GLY A 152 -11.97 4.02 17.05
N ARG A 153 -11.92 5.31 16.70
CA ARG A 153 -12.51 6.35 17.56
C ARG A 153 -14.02 6.27 17.47
N ASN A 154 -14.67 5.98 18.61
CA ASN A 154 -16.13 6.01 18.75
C ASN A 154 -16.65 7.37 18.29
N PHE A 155 -17.56 7.35 17.31
CA PHE A 155 -18.43 8.49 17.04
C PHE A 155 -19.38 8.61 18.23
N ALA A 156 -18.98 9.38 19.25
CA ALA A 156 -19.94 9.92 20.20
C ALA A 156 -20.70 11.04 19.48
N GLY A 157 -21.85 10.68 18.94
CA GLY A 157 -22.92 11.61 18.60
C GLY A 157 -23.80 11.86 19.82
#